data_AF-A0AAW4Z211-F1
#
_entry.id   AF-A0AAW4Z211-F1
#
_cell.length_a   1.000
_cell.length_b   1.000
_cell.length_c   1.000
_cell.angle_alpha   90.00
_cell.angle_beta   90.00
_cell.angle_gamma   90.00
#
_symmetry.space_group_name_H-M   'P 1'
#
loop_
_entity.id
_entity.type
_entity.pdbx_description
1 polymer ?
#
loop_
_entity_poly.entity_id
_entity_poly.type
_entity_poly.pdbx_seq_one_letter_code
_entity_poly.pdbx_strand_id
1 'polypeptide(L)'
;MEVKSNRERYTERLKAKYPDKEFADDEALFAQINDEYDGLDKELSGYKEREKALSDLFASNPRSAAFLTDWRKGEDPIIGMIRKFGDDFKAALEDPEKQEALAAANKEYAERIAKEKEFEEQYQQNINATLSALEQMQQEEGISDDEIDQAMEFLIGIMKDGLLGKFTRESIQMAIKAIKHDSDVETASHEGEVKGRNSKIEEKLRKGSKSDGTANLAGKNGGGNAGSRQMPDLGAISRYDGAQNIWERGGEKRRSINK
;
A
#
# COMPACT_ATOMS: atom_id res chain seq x y z
N MET A 1 -19.42 -14.07 56.10
CA MET A 1 -19.30 -13.91 54.65
C MET A 1 -20.11 -12.68 54.28
N GLU A 2 -19.48 -11.67 53.71
CA GLU A 2 -20.16 -10.47 53.24
C GLU A 2 -21.07 -10.85 52.06
N VAL A 3 -22.38 -10.61 52.20
CA VAL A 3 -23.36 -10.95 51.16
C VAL A 3 -23.32 -9.83 50.12
N LYS A 4 -22.67 -10.09 48.98
CA LYS A 4 -22.59 -9.13 47.87
C LYS A 4 -23.98 -8.65 47.46
N SER A 5 -24.10 -7.35 47.23
CA SER A 5 -25.36 -6.77 46.76
C SER A 5 -25.71 -7.25 45.35
N ASN A 6 -26.99 -7.22 44.96
CA ASN A 6 -27.39 -7.59 43.61
C ASN A 6 -26.67 -6.72 42.56
N ARG A 7 -26.52 -5.42 42.84
CA ARG A 7 -25.76 -4.48 42.00
C ARG A 7 -24.33 -4.97 41.75
N GLU A 8 -23.59 -5.30 42.81
CA GLU A 8 -22.22 -5.82 42.70
C GLU A 8 -22.13 -7.09 41.85
N ARG A 9 -23.08 -8.03 42.05
CA ARG A 9 -23.11 -9.29 41.28
C ARG A 9 -23.33 -9.05 39.78
N TYR A 10 -24.14 -8.06 39.41
CA TYR A 10 -24.38 -7.70 38.01
C TYR A 10 -23.20 -6.94 37.41
N THR A 11 -22.63 -5.98 38.15
CA THR A 11 -21.43 -5.26 37.71
C THR A 11 -20.25 -6.20 37.48
N GLU A 12 -20.07 -7.23 38.31
CA GLU A 12 -19.04 -8.26 38.10
C GLU A 12 -19.23 -9.03 36.79
N ARG A 13 -20.47 -9.40 36.42
CA ARG A 13 -20.77 -10.07 35.15
C ARG A 13 -20.51 -9.17 33.94
N LEU A 14 -20.87 -7.90 34.04
CA LEU A 14 -20.63 -6.93 32.97
C LEU A 14 -19.14 -6.66 32.80
N LYS A 15 -18.38 -6.50 33.89
CA LYS A 15 -16.92 -6.36 33.81
C LYS A 15 -16.22 -7.60 33.25
N ALA A 16 -16.78 -8.80 33.45
CA ALA A 16 -16.25 -10.02 32.83
C ALA A 16 -16.42 -10.03 31.30
N LYS A 17 -17.51 -9.43 30.78
CA LYS A 17 -17.75 -9.32 29.33
C LYS A 17 -17.13 -8.05 28.71
N TYR A 18 -17.07 -6.97 29.47
CA TYR A 18 -16.59 -5.65 29.07
C TYR A 18 -15.57 -5.13 30.10
N PRO A 19 -14.33 -5.62 30.07
CA PRO A 19 -13.31 -5.28 31.07
C PRO A 19 -12.95 -3.78 31.08
N ASP A 20 -13.07 -3.13 29.93
CA ASP A 20 -12.64 -1.73 29.71
C ASP A 20 -13.75 -0.70 29.99
N LYS A 21 -14.96 -1.13 30.35
CA LYS A 21 -16.08 -0.22 30.67
C LYS A 21 -16.20 0.04 32.16
N GLU A 22 -16.27 1.32 32.53
CA GLU A 22 -16.57 1.74 33.90
C GLU A 22 -18.08 1.91 34.12
N PHE A 23 -18.58 1.32 35.21
CA PHE A 23 -19.99 1.42 35.64
C PHE A 23 -20.04 2.23 36.93
N ALA A 24 -19.71 3.53 36.82
CA ALA A 24 -19.51 4.43 37.94
C ALA A 24 -20.82 4.75 38.69
N ASP A 25 -21.93 4.86 37.97
CA ASP A 25 -23.25 5.16 38.50
C ASP A 25 -24.32 4.19 38.00
N ASP A 26 -25.54 4.34 38.51
CA ASP A 26 -26.66 3.50 38.15
C ASP A 26 -27.13 3.76 36.72
N GLU A 27 -26.98 4.99 36.19
CA GLU A 27 -27.35 5.33 34.82
C GLU A 27 -26.49 4.59 33.79
N ALA A 28 -25.16 4.59 33.95
CA ALA A 28 -24.25 3.83 33.11
C ALA A 28 -24.48 2.32 33.20
N LEU A 29 -24.82 1.83 34.40
CA LEU A 29 -25.15 0.42 34.61
C LEU A 29 -26.45 0.04 33.87
N PHE A 30 -27.52 0.83 34.01
CA PHE A 30 -28.80 0.56 33.36
C PHE A 30 -28.74 0.78 31.84
N ALA A 31 -27.97 1.75 31.35
CA ALA A 31 -27.73 1.94 29.92
C ALA A 31 -27.06 0.71 29.30
N GLN A 32 -26.00 0.18 29.92
CA GLN A 32 -25.34 -1.03 29.44
C GLN A 32 -26.25 -2.27 29.48
N ILE A 33 -27.11 -2.36 30.49
CA ILE A 33 -28.09 -3.44 30.59
C ILE A 33 -29.08 -3.37 29.42
N ASN A 34 -29.60 -2.17 29.10
CA ASN A 34 -30.48 -2.00 27.94
C ASN A 34 -29.77 -2.35 26.63
N ASP A 35 -28.53 -1.91 26.43
CA ASP A 35 -27.73 -2.28 25.25
C ASP A 35 -27.52 -3.80 25.15
N GLU A 36 -27.29 -4.50 26.27
CA GLU A 36 -27.22 -5.97 26.29
C GLU A 36 -28.56 -6.61 25.90
N TYR A 37 -29.68 -6.11 26.42
CA TYR A 37 -31.01 -6.63 26.09
C TYR A 37 -31.35 -6.42 24.62
N ASP A 38 -31.11 -5.22 24.08
CA ASP A 38 -31.32 -4.91 22.67
C ASP A 38 -30.42 -5.77 21.76
N GLY A 39 -29.16 -5.97 22.17
CA GLY A 39 -28.22 -6.86 21.49
C GLY A 39 -28.69 -8.32 21.49
N LEU A 40 -29.13 -8.82 22.64
CA LEU A 40 -29.67 -10.18 22.78
C LEU A 40 -30.94 -10.37 21.98
N ASP A 41 -31.84 -9.39 21.97
CA ASP A 41 -33.07 -9.44 21.18
C ASP A 41 -32.77 -9.46 19.68
N LYS A 42 -31.78 -8.69 19.23
CA LYS A 42 -31.32 -8.70 17.83
C LYS A 42 -30.63 -10.01 17.45
N GLU A 43 -29.79 -10.57 18.32
CA GLU A 43 -29.18 -11.86 18.07
C GLU A 43 -30.24 -12.96 18.02
N LEU A 44 -31.17 -12.97 18.98
CA LEU A 44 -32.25 -13.93 19.09
C LEU A 44 -33.20 -13.84 17.89
N SER A 45 -33.55 -12.63 17.44
CA SER A 45 -34.35 -12.46 16.23
C SER A 45 -33.59 -13.01 15.01
N GLY A 46 -32.30 -12.73 14.88
CA GLY A 46 -31.45 -13.30 13.83
C GLY A 46 -31.35 -14.82 13.89
N TYR A 47 -31.27 -15.43 15.09
CA TYR A 47 -31.31 -16.89 15.24
C TYR A 47 -32.66 -17.46 14.81
N LYS A 48 -33.77 -16.85 15.23
CA LYS A 48 -35.12 -17.26 14.83
C LYS A 48 -35.34 -17.14 13.33
N GLU A 49 -34.81 -16.10 12.70
CA GLU A 49 -34.89 -15.93 11.24
C GLU A 49 -34.11 -17.00 10.49
N ARG A 50 -32.86 -17.29 10.91
CA ARG A 50 -32.05 -18.37 10.29
C ARG A 50 -32.66 -19.74 10.53
N GLU A 51 -33.14 -20.00 11.75
CA GLU A 51 -33.83 -21.25 12.10
C GLU A 51 -35.10 -21.41 11.28
N LYS A 52 -35.89 -20.35 11.13
CA LYS A 52 -37.09 -20.37 10.28
C LYS A 52 -36.72 -20.65 8.83
N ALA A 53 -35.71 -19.97 8.27
CA ALA A 53 -35.28 -20.21 6.90
C ALA A 53 -34.80 -21.67 6.69
N LEU A 54 -34.05 -22.23 7.64
CA LEU A 54 -33.62 -23.62 7.59
C LEU A 54 -34.78 -24.60 7.74
N SER A 55 -35.72 -24.32 8.64
CA SER A 55 -36.93 -25.10 8.85
C SER A 55 -37.82 -25.08 7.61
N ASP A 56 -38.03 -23.91 7.01
CA ASP A 56 -38.81 -23.73 5.79
C ASP A 56 -38.16 -24.47 4.61
N LEU A 57 -36.81 -24.44 4.51
CA LEU A 57 -36.06 -25.24 3.54
C LEU A 57 -36.29 -26.73 3.75
N PHE A 58 -36.20 -27.23 4.98
CA PHE A 58 -36.44 -28.65 5.30
C PHE A 58 -37.88 -29.08 5.06
N ALA A 59 -38.85 -28.19 5.31
CA ALA A 59 -40.24 -28.42 5.00
C ALA A 59 -40.50 -28.46 3.49
N SER A 60 -39.84 -27.58 2.71
CA SER A 60 -39.96 -27.54 1.25
C SER A 60 -39.33 -28.75 0.56
N ASN A 61 -38.25 -29.30 1.14
CA ASN A 61 -37.57 -30.48 0.60
C ASN A 61 -37.08 -31.42 1.73
N PRO A 62 -37.92 -32.37 2.14
CA PRO A 62 -37.55 -33.36 3.16
C PRO A 62 -36.32 -34.20 2.81
N ARG A 63 -36.05 -34.40 1.50
CA ARG A 63 -34.86 -35.14 1.04
C ARG A 63 -33.58 -34.35 1.28
N SER A 64 -33.60 -33.03 1.14
CA SER A 64 -32.47 -32.15 1.47
C SER A 64 -32.16 -32.13 2.96
N ALA A 65 -33.19 -32.16 3.82
CA ALA A 65 -33.01 -32.28 5.25
C ALA A 65 -32.35 -33.61 5.65
N ALA A 66 -32.79 -34.71 5.03
CA ALA A 66 -32.20 -36.03 5.22
C ALA A 66 -30.75 -36.06 4.70
N PHE A 67 -30.47 -35.45 3.55
CA PHE A 67 -29.12 -35.30 3.00
C PHE A 67 -28.16 -34.61 4.00
N LEU A 68 -28.54 -33.44 4.51
CA LEU A 68 -27.72 -32.69 5.46
C LEU A 68 -27.53 -33.45 6.78
N THR A 69 -28.55 -34.19 7.21
CA THR A 69 -28.46 -35.04 8.41
C THR A 69 -27.48 -36.18 8.23
N ASP A 70 -27.47 -36.83 7.07
CA ASP A 70 -26.60 -37.96 6.78
C ASP A 70 -25.16 -37.50 6.53
N TRP A 71 -24.97 -36.36 5.86
CA TRP A 71 -23.66 -35.71 5.73
C TRP A 71 -23.07 -35.34 7.09
N ARG A 72 -23.89 -34.76 7.99
CA ARG A 72 -23.47 -34.47 9.38
C ARG A 72 -23.06 -35.74 10.15
N LYS A 73 -23.64 -36.90 9.82
CA LYS A 73 -23.27 -38.20 10.42
C LYS A 73 -22.01 -38.82 9.78
N GLY A 74 -21.39 -38.15 8.81
CA GLY A 74 -20.17 -38.59 8.14
C GLY A 74 -20.39 -39.37 6.84
N GLU A 75 -21.61 -39.37 6.27
CA GLU A 75 -21.81 -39.88 4.91
C GLU A 75 -21.13 -38.97 3.89
N ASP A 76 -20.51 -39.57 2.86
CA ASP A 76 -19.92 -38.83 1.76
C ASP A 76 -21.01 -38.01 1.03
N PRO A 77 -20.83 -36.69 0.88
CA PRO A 77 -21.86 -35.82 0.31
C PRO A 77 -22.16 -36.12 -1.16
N ILE A 78 -21.20 -36.63 -1.94
CA ILE A 78 -21.43 -37.00 -3.34
C ILE A 78 -22.30 -38.26 -3.41
N ILE A 79 -21.98 -39.27 -2.60
CA ILE A 79 -22.76 -40.51 -2.50
C ILE A 79 -24.18 -40.20 -2.01
N GLY A 80 -24.32 -39.36 -0.98
CA GLY A 80 -25.60 -38.95 -0.43
C GLY A 80 -26.46 -38.17 -1.45
N MET A 81 -25.85 -37.29 -2.25
CA MET A 81 -26.53 -36.57 -3.32
C MET A 81 -27.06 -37.50 -4.39
N ILE A 82 -26.22 -38.42 -4.89
CA ILE A 82 -26.63 -39.39 -5.92
C ILE A 82 -27.76 -40.29 -5.39
N ARG A 83 -27.67 -40.75 -4.14
CA ARG A 83 -28.69 -41.62 -3.53
C ARG A 83 -30.05 -40.93 -3.38
N LYS A 84 -30.08 -39.64 -3.05
CA LYS A 84 -31.33 -38.91 -2.73
C LYS A 84 -31.92 -38.13 -3.91
N PHE A 85 -31.06 -37.71 -4.85
CA PHE A 85 -31.42 -36.84 -5.97
C PHE A 85 -31.03 -37.41 -7.33
N GLY A 86 -30.38 -38.58 -7.41
CA GLY A 86 -29.85 -39.13 -8.66
C GLY A 86 -30.90 -39.32 -9.76
N ASP A 87 -32.13 -39.69 -9.40
CA ASP A 87 -33.21 -39.82 -10.36
C ASP A 87 -33.75 -38.45 -10.83
N ASP A 88 -33.75 -37.44 -9.94
CA ASP A 88 -34.07 -36.06 -10.33
C ASP A 88 -32.99 -35.47 -11.26
N PHE A 89 -31.72 -35.80 -11.03
CA PHE A 89 -30.63 -35.44 -11.93
C PHE A 89 -30.80 -36.08 -13.32
N LYS A 90 -31.18 -37.36 -13.38
CA LYS A 90 -31.47 -38.03 -14.66
C LYS A 90 -32.67 -37.39 -15.36
N ALA A 91 -33.75 -37.14 -14.64
CA ALA A 91 -34.93 -36.47 -15.20
C ALA A 91 -34.60 -35.04 -15.67
N ALA A 92 -33.77 -34.30 -14.93
CA ALA A 92 -33.31 -32.97 -15.33
C ALA A 92 -32.38 -33.00 -16.56
N LEU A 93 -31.62 -34.07 -16.76
CA LEU A 93 -30.82 -34.28 -17.98
C LEU A 93 -31.69 -34.59 -19.20
N GLU A 94 -32.89 -35.14 -19.01
CA GLU A 94 -33.84 -35.46 -20.07
C GLU A 94 -34.82 -34.30 -20.38
N ASP A 95 -34.87 -33.28 -19.50
CA ASP A 95 -35.72 -32.09 -19.63
C ASP A 95 -35.04 -31.00 -20.47
N PRO A 96 -35.57 -30.65 -21.67
CA PRO A 96 -34.96 -29.66 -22.56
C PRO A 96 -34.77 -28.27 -21.94
N GLU A 97 -35.64 -27.84 -21.01
CA GLU A 97 -35.51 -26.53 -20.34
C GLU A 97 -34.36 -26.53 -19.33
N LYS A 98 -34.09 -27.67 -18.69
CA LYS A 98 -33.00 -27.83 -17.73
C LYS A 98 -31.67 -28.18 -18.39
N GLN A 99 -31.69 -28.73 -19.60
CA GLN A 99 -30.49 -28.96 -20.40
C GLN A 99 -29.75 -27.66 -20.70
N GLU A 100 -30.45 -26.55 -20.97
CA GLU A 100 -29.81 -25.24 -21.19
C GLU A 100 -29.11 -24.75 -19.93
N ALA A 101 -29.76 -24.85 -18.77
CA ALA A 101 -29.17 -24.49 -17.48
C ALA A 101 -27.96 -25.36 -17.12
N LEU A 102 -28.02 -26.68 -17.38
CA LEU A 102 -26.89 -27.58 -17.17
C LEU A 102 -25.74 -27.34 -18.16
N ALA A 103 -26.05 -27.02 -19.42
CA ALA A 103 -25.05 -26.65 -20.41
C ALA A 103 -24.35 -25.33 -20.04
N ALA A 104 -25.09 -24.35 -19.53
CA ALA A 104 -24.54 -23.10 -19.02
C ALA A 104 -23.61 -23.35 -17.82
N ALA A 105 -24.04 -24.15 -16.85
CA ALA A 105 -23.22 -24.51 -15.69
C ALA A 105 -21.94 -25.27 -16.08
N ASN A 106 -22.03 -26.20 -17.04
CA ASN A 106 -20.87 -26.92 -17.57
C ASN A 106 -19.92 -26.00 -18.32
N LYS A 107 -20.44 -25.05 -19.10
CA LYS A 107 -19.64 -24.04 -19.80
C LYS A 107 -18.91 -23.13 -18.79
N GLU A 108 -19.59 -22.65 -17.77
CA GLU A 108 -18.98 -21.83 -16.71
C GLU A 108 -17.87 -22.61 -15.98
N TYR A 109 -18.12 -23.88 -15.64
CA TYR A 109 -17.12 -24.76 -15.04
C TYR A 109 -15.90 -24.94 -15.98
N ALA A 110 -16.14 -25.25 -17.25
CA ALA A 110 -15.08 -25.44 -18.23
C ALA A 110 -14.27 -24.16 -18.47
N GLU A 111 -14.92 -22.99 -18.56
CA GLU A 111 -14.28 -21.69 -18.68
C GLU A 111 -13.43 -21.37 -17.45
N ARG A 112 -13.91 -21.67 -16.25
CA ARG A 112 -13.15 -21.47 -15.02
C ARG A 112 -11.90 -22.34 -15.00
N ILE A 113 -12.02 -23.64 -15.31
CA ILE A 113 -10.87 -24.55 -15.37
C ILE A 113 -9.89 -24.13 -16.46
N ALA A 114 -10.37 -23.71 -17.62
CA ALA A 114 -9.52 -23.22 -18.70
C ALA A 114 -8.74 -21.96 -18.29
N LYS A 115 -9.41 -20.98 -17.66
CA LYS A 115 -8.76 -19.77 -17.12
C LYS A 115 -7.78 -20.09 -16.01
N GLU A 116 -8.15 -20.95 -15.07
CA GLU A 116 -7.24 -21.39 -13.99
C GLU A 116 -5.98 -22.03 -14.59
N LYS A 117 -6.13 -22.91 -15.59
CA LYS A 117 -5.00 -23.55 -16.27
C LYS A 117 -4.15 -22.54 -17.07
N GLU A 118 -4.78 -21.61 -17.78
CA GLU A 118 -4.08 -20.55 -18.52
C GLU A 118 -3.27 -19.65 -17.57
N PHE A 119 -3.87 -19.23 -16.45
CA PHE A 119 -3.17 -18.43 -15.44
C PHE A 119 -2.00 -19.19 -14.82
N GLU A 120 -2.17 -20.48 -14.52
CA GLU A 120 -1.09 -21.32 -13.99
C GLU A 120 0.04 -21.46 -15.03
N GLU A 121 -0.27 -21.75 -16.29
CA GLU A 121 0.75 -21.85 -17.35
C GLU A 121 1.49 -20.53 -17.56
N GLN A 122 0.78 -19.40 -17.58
CA GLN A 122 1.40 -18.07 -17.68
C GLN A 122 2.28 -17.76 -16.47
N TYR A 123 1.80 -18.10 -15.26
CA TYR A 123 2.58 -17.92 -14.02
C TYR A 123 3.88 -18.74 -14.08
N GLN A 124 3.81 -20.01 -14.46
CA GLN A 124 4.98 -20.88 -14.60
C GLN A 124 5.95 -20.40 -15.68
N GLN A 125 5.46 -19.91 -16.82
CA GLN A 125 6.32 -19.33 -17.85
C GLN A 125 7.03 -18.06 -17.34
N ASN A 126 6.30 -17.18 -16.66
CA ASN A 126 6.83 -15.93 -16.14
C ASN A 126 7.87 -16.17 -15.03
N ILE A 127 7.62 -17.08 -14.09
CA ILE A 127 8.57 -17.35 -13.00
C ILE A 127 9.87 -17.97 -13.53
N ASN A 128 9.78 -18.88 -14.51
CA ASN A 128 10.96 -19.44 -15.15
C ASN A 128 11.76 -18.36 -15.88
N ALA A 129 11.10 -17.45 -16.59
CA ALA A 129 11.75 -16.31 -17.23
C ALA A 129 12.41 -15.37 -16.21
N THR A 130 11.76 -15.09 -15.08
CA THR A 130 12.34 -14.31 -13.98
C THR A 130 13.58 -15.00 -13.41
N LEU A 131 13.54 -16.31 -13.16
CA LEU A 131 14.70 -17.06 -12.65
C LEU A 131 15.89 -16.99 -13.63
N SER A 132 15.65 -17.17 -14.93
CA SER A 132 16.73 -17.02 -15.93
C SER A 132 17.29 -15.59 -15.98
N ALA A 133 16.47 -14.56 -15.78
CA ALA A 133 16.94 -13.18 -15.72
C ALA A 133 17.80 -12.93 -14.47
N LEU A 134 17.41 -13.48 -13.31
CA LEU A 134 18.19 -13.41 -12.08
C LEU A 134 19.55 -14.10 -12.24
N GLU A 135 19.59 -15.30 -12.84
CA GLU A 135 20.84 -16.00 -13.14
C GLU A 135 21.78 -15.17 -14.03
N GLN A 136 21.24 -14.47 -15.03
CA GLN A 136 22.02 -13.57 -15.88
C GLN A 136 22.56 -12.37 -15.10
N MET A 137 21.74 -11.74 -14.26
CA MET A 137 22.18 -10.62 -13.42
C MET A 137 23.29 -11.04 -12.45
N GLN A 138 23.22 -12.24 -11.88
CA GLN A 138 24.30 -12.80 -11.04
C GLN A 138 25.61 -12.93 -11.82
N GLN A 139 25.54 -13.44 -13.05
CA GLN A 139 26.72 -13.69 -13.88
C GLN A 139 27.34 -12.40 -14.44
N GLU A 140 26.52 -11.43 -14.83
CA GLU A 140 26.96 -10.21 -15.51
C GLU A 140 27.33 -9.09 -14.54
N GLU A 141 26.55 -8.90 -13.48
CA GLU A 141 26.70 -7.77 -12.55
C GLU A 141 27.37 -8.19 -11.24
N GLY A 142 27.60 -9.50 -11.03
CA GLY A 142 28.25 -10.03 -9.84
C GLY A 142 27.43 -9.85 -8.55
N ILE A 143 26.11 -9.74 -8.69
CA ILE A 143 25.18 -9.60 -7.57
C ILE A 143 25.12 -10.92 -6.79
N SER A 144 25.18 -10.84 -5.46
CA SER A 144 25.11 -12.03 -4.61
C SER A 144 23.69 -12.59 -4.49
N ASP A 145 23.57 -13.88 -4.16
CA ASP A 145 22.28 -14.53 -3.88
C ASP A 145 21.50 -13.77 -2.78
N ASP A 146 22.17 -13.33 -1.72
CA ASP A 146 21.57 -12.59 -0.61
C ASP A 146 20.96 -11.24 -1.05
N GLU A 147 21.60 -10.54 -2.00
CA GLU A 147 21.09 -9.26 -2.53
C GLU A 147 19.87 -9.46 -3.43
N ILE A 148 19.85 -10.54 -4.21
CA ILE A 148 18.70 -10.93 -5.04
C ILE A 148 17.51 -11.34 -4.16
N ASP A 149 17.76 -12.15 -3.13
CA ASP A 149 16.72 -12.59 -2.20
C ASP A 149 16.07 -11.39 -1.49
N GLN A 150 16.88 -10.44 -1.02
CA GLN A 150 16.37 -9.20 -0.42
C GLN A 150 15.56 -8.36 -1.41
N ALA A 151 16.03 -8.23 -2.65
CA ALA A 151 15.31 -7.49 -3.70
C ALA A 151 13.97 -8.16 -4.06
N MET A 152 13.94 -9.49 -4.17
CA MET A 152 12.74 -10.26 -4.49
C MET A 152 11.74 -10.25 -3.34
N GLU A 153 12.18 -10.42 -2.09
CA GLU A 153 11.31 -10.31 -0.91
C GLU A 153 10.65 -8.92 -0.85
N PHE A 154 11.43 -7.88 -1.13
CA PHE A 154 10.95 -6.51 -1.20
C PHE A 154 9.90 -6.31 -2.31
N LEU A 155 10.15 -6.80 -3.53
CA LEU A 155 9.19 -6.72 -4.64
C LEU A 155 7.89 -7.47 -4.35
N ILE A 156 7.98 -8.67 -3.75
CA ILE A 156 6.82 -9.46 -3.31
C ILE A 156 6.01 -8.69 -2.26
N GLY A 157 6.68 -8.02 -1.33
CA GLY A 157 6.04 -7.15 -0.34
C GLY A 157 5.21 -6.04 -0.98
N ILE A 158 5.77 -5.34 -1.97
CA ILE A 158 5.04 -4.28 -2.71
C ILE A 158 3.85 -4.85 -3.46
N MET A 159 4.01 -6.00 -4.15
CA MET A 159 2.89 -6.63 -4.85
C MET A 159 1.77 -7.04 -3.90
N LYS A 160 2.11 -7.62 -2.74
CA LYS A 160 1.13 -8.03 -1.73
C LYS A 160 0.32 -6.83 -1.23
N ASP A 161 0.98 -5.72 -0.93
CA ASP A 161 0.31 -4.49 -0.51
C ASP A 161 -0.53 -3.89 -1.64
N GLY A 162 -0.05 -3.93 -2.89
CA GLY A 162 -0.79 -3.51 -4.08
C GLY A 162 -2.05 -4.33 -4.32
N LEU A 163 -1.98 -5.66 -4.20
CA LEU A 163 -3.14 -6.57 -4.30
C LEU A 163 -4.21 -6.26 -3.24
N LEU A 164 -3.81 -5.78 -2.06
CA LEU A 164 -4.71 -5.37 -0.98
C LEU A 164 -5.11 -3.88 -1.05
N GLY A 165 -4.65 -3.13 -2.05
CA GLY A 165 -4.91 -1.70 -2.21
C GLY A 165 -4.22 -0.80 -1.17
N LYS A 166 -3.17 -1.28 -0.50
CA LYS A 166 -2.46 -0.58 0.59
C LYS A 166 -1.23 0.17 0.08
N PHE A 167 -1.41 1.38 -0.45
CA PHE A 167 -0.29 2.24 -0.81
C PHE A 167 0.02 3.23 0.32
N THR A 168 0.99 2.88 1.16
CA THR A 168 1.43 3.73 2.27
C THR A 168 2.22 4.94 1.78
N ARG A 169 2.32 5.99 2.61
CA ARG A 169 3.15 7.16 2.31
C ARG A 169 4.62 6.75 2.09
N GLU A 170 5.07 5.79 2.88
CA GLU A 170 6.41 5.23 2.86
C GLU A 170 6.70 4.56 1.52
N SER A 171 5.79 3.70 1.02
CA SER A 171 5.90 3.06 -0.31
C SER A 171 5.93 4.09 -1.45
N ILE A 172 5.12 5.14 -1.37
CA ILE A 172 5.10 6.21 -2.37
C ILE A 172 6.41 7.01 -2.36
N GLN A 173 6.91 7.36 -1.18
CA GLN A 173 8.18 8.07 -1.04
C GLN A 173 9.36 7.26 -1.55
N MET A 174 9.34 5.95 -1.31
CA MET A 174 10.33 5.01 -1.79
C MET A 174 10.32 4.93 -3.33
N ALA A 175 9.14 4.85 -3.95
CA ALA A 175 9.02 4.91 -5.40
C ALA A 175 9.55 6.22 -5.98
N ILE A 176 9.26 7.37 -5.34
CA ILE A 176 9.79 8.68 -5.76
C ILE A 176 11.32 8.70 -5.70
N LYS A 177 11.92 8.12 -4.64
CA LYS A 177 13.38 8.02 -4.51
C LYS A 177 13.98 7.12 -5.58
N ALA A 178 13.35 5.98 -5.87
CA ALA A 178 13.80 5.07 -6.93
C ALA A 178 13.80 5.78 -8.30
N ILE A 179 12.75 6.55 -8.62
CA ILE A 179 12.64 7.31 -9.88
C ILE A 179 13.72 8.39 -10.00
N LYS A 180 14.10 9.04 -8.89
CA LYS A 180 15.07 10.14 -8.89
C LYS A 180 16.51 9.72 -8.59
N HIS A 181 16.74 8.43 -8.36
CA HIS A 181 18.00 7.91 -7.85
C HIS A 181 19.20 8.44 -8.63
N ASP A 182 19.22 8.25 -9.95
CA ASP A 182 20.37 8.61 -10.78
C ASP A 182 20.60 10.13 -10.85
N SER A 183 19.52 10.91 -10.94
CA SER A 183 19.62 12.38 -10.95
C SER A 183 20.09 12.95 -9.62
N ASP A 184 19.65 12.36 -8.51
CA ASP A 184 20.02 12.80 -7.17
C ASP A 184 21.49 12.45 -6.90
N VAL A 185 21.97 11.29 -7.36
CA VAL A 185 23.38 10.88 -7.28
C VAL A 185 24.28 11.77 -8.13
N GLU A 186 23.88 12.07 -9.37
CA GLU A 186 24.64 12.96 -10.25
C GLU A 186 24.74 14.38 -9.68
N THR A 187 23.61 14.91 -9.20
CA THR A 187 23.55 16.23 -8.57
C THR A 187 24.43 16.27 -7.32
N ALA A 188 24.34 15.26 -6.46
CA ALA A 188 25.17 15.18 -5.25
C ALA A 188 26.67 15.08 -5.59
N SER A 189 27.03 14.36 -6.65
CA SER A 189 28.41 14.27 -7.13
C SER A 189 28.92 15.63 -7.63
N HIS A 190 28.13 16.34 -8.43
CA HIS A 190 28.49 17.65 -8.95
C HIS A 190 28.60 18.70 -7.84
N GLU A 191 27.63 18.74 -6.92
CA GLU A 191 27.66 19.62 -5.75
C GLU A 191 28.86 19.30 -4.84
N GLY A 192 29.17 18.02 -4.66
CA GLY A 192 30.34 17.54 -3.94
C GLY A 192 31.65 18.00 -4.59
N GLU A 193 31.75 17.91 -5.92
CA GLU A 193 32.92 18.37 -6.67
C GLU A 193 33.09 19.90 -6.56
N VAL A 194 32.01 20.66 -6.75
CA VAL A 194 32.03 22.12 -6.63
C VAL A 194 32.43 22.54 -5.20
N LYS A 195 31.87 21.89 -4.17
CA LYS A 195 32.25 22.13 -2.77
C LYS A 195 33.70 21.74 -2.49
N GLY A 196 34.19 20.65 -3.07
CA GLY A 196 35.59 20.23 -3.01
C GLY A 196 36.55 21.23 -3.66
N ARG A 197 36.18 21.79 -4.82
CA ARG A 197 36.94 22.85 -5.48
C ARG A 197 36.94 24.15 -4.66
N ASN A 198 35.78 24.56 -4.14
CA ASN A 198 35.65 25.77 -3.33
C ASN A 198 36.45 25.69 -2.02
N SER A 199 36.36 24.56 -1.30
CA SER A 199 37.16 24.33 -0.09
C SER A 199 38.67 24.32 -0.37
N LYS A 200 39.13 23.75 -1.49
CA LYS A 200 40.54 23.80 -1.91
C LYS A 200 41.00 25.23 -2.25
N ILE A 201 40.12 26.04 -2.85
CA ILE A 201 40.39 27.46 -3.12
C ILE A 201 40.50 28.24 -1.81
N GLU A 202 39.55 28.06 -0.89
CA GLU A 202 39.59 28.67 0.44
C GLU A 202 40.84 28.27 1.23
N GLU A 203 41.24 26.99 1.20
CA GLU A 203 42.46 26.53 1.87
C GLU A 203 43.72 27.16 1.27
N LYS A 204 43.79 27.28 -0.07
CA LYS A 204 44.89 27.97 -0.76
C LYS A 204 44.91 29.46 -0.45
N LEU A 205 43.76 30.14 -0.43
CA LEU A 205 43.65 31.55 -0.05
C LEU A 205 44.07 31.77 1.41
N ARG A 206 43.69 30.86 2.33
CA ARG A 206 44.10 30.88 3.73
C ARG A 206 45.59 30.62 3.93
N LYS A 207 46.23 29.82 3.06
CA LYS A 207 47.69 29.63 3.05
C LYS A 207 48.42 30.82 2.42
N GLY A 208 47.84 31.44 1.38
CA GLY A 208 48.37 32.65 0.73
C GLY A 208 48.24 33.92 1.57
N SER A 209 47.30 33.98 2.51
CA SER A 209 47.15 35.09 3.45
C SER A 209 48.08 35.04 4.67
N LYS A 210 48.89 33.97 4.82
CA LYS A 210 50.09 34.00 5.67
C LYS A 210 51.23 34.74 4.94
N SER A 211 50.99 36.01 4.65
CA SER A 211 52.03 36.97 4.28
C SER A 211 52.64 37.52 5.58
N ASP A 212 53.97 37.65 5.64
CA ASP A 212 54.80 37.99 6.80
C ASP A 212 54.63 39.45 7.31
N GLY A 213 53.40 39.92 7.45
CA GLY A 213 53.09 41.19 8.13
C GLY A 213 53.65 42.47 7.50
N THR A 214 54.30 42.45 6.33
CA THR A 214 54.81 43.65 5.68
C THR A 214 53.93 44.07 4.51
N ALA A 215 53.24 45.20 4.65
CA ALA A 215 52.53 45.87 3.58
C ALA A 215 53.52 46.36 2.50
N ASN A 216 53.25 46.05 1.24
CA ASN A 216 54.10 46.48 0.13
C ASN A 216 53.81 47.95 -0.22
N LEU A 217 54.51 48.86 0.46
CA LEU A 217 54.46 50.31 0.23
C LEU A 217 55.60 50.74 -0.69
N ALA A 218 55.37 50.61 -2.00
CA ALA A 218 56.17 51.29 -3.02
C ALA A 218 55.27 52.25 -3.81
N GLY A 219 55.03 53.43 -3.23
CA GLY A 219 54.39 54.54 -3.92
C GLY A 219 55.37 55.33 -4.78
N LYS A 220 54.99 55.64 -6.03
CA LYS A 220 55.57 56.75 -6.80
C LYS A 220 54.56 57.34 -7.78
N ASN A 221 54.35 58.66 -7.63
CA ASN A 221 53.39 59.58 -8.26
C ASN A 221 53.17 59.48 -9.78
N GLY A 222 51.97 59.91 -10.21
CA GLY A 222 51.72 60.50 -11.53
C GLY A 222 50.22 60.74 -11.79
N GLY A 223 49.74 61.98 -11.62
CA GLY A 223 48.34 62.36 -11.86
C GLY A 223 47.96 62.42 -13.34
N GLY A 224 46.65 62.48 -13.62
CA GLY A 224 46.15 62.70 -14.98
C GLY A 224 44.69 62.31 -15.15
N ASN A 225 43.90 63.32 -15.49
CA ASN A 225 42.46 63.33 -15.76
C ASN A 225 42.03 62.42 -16.93
N ALA A 226 40.73 62.14 -16.99
CA ALA A 226 39.92 61.83 -18.18
C ALA A 226 39.94 60.40 -18.78
N GLY A 227 38.73 59.91 -19.05
CA GLY A 227 38.40 59.37 -20.37
C GLY A 227 38.46 57.85 -20.53
N SER A 228 37.27 57.24 -20.51
CA SER A 228 36.86 56.18 -21.44
C SER A 228 37.85 55.03 -21.71
N ARG A 229 37.77 53.94 -20.93
CA ARG A 229 37.90 52.61 -21.55
C ARG A 229 36.55 52.20 -22.09
N GLN A 230 36.43 52.41 -23.39
CA GLN A 230 35.35 51.94 -24.24
C GLN A 230 35.25 50.41 -24.09
N MET A 231 34.18 49.96 -23.43
CA MET A 231 33.75 48.57 -23.56
C MET A 231 33.40 48.35 -25.05
N PRO A 232 33.75 47.21 -25.65
CA PRO A 232 33.29 46.88 -26.99
C PRO A 232 31.76 46.95 -27.02
N ASP A 233 31.19 47.60 -28.04
CA ASP A 233 29.75 47.58 -28.27
C ASP A 233 29.32 46.15 -28.63
N LEU A 234 28.80 45.43 -27.64
CA LEU A 234 28.28 44.07 -27.80
C LEU A 234 26.79 44.08 -28.19
N GLY A 235 26.27 45.22 -28.66
CA GLY A 235 24.90 45.33 -29.16
C GLY A 235 23.86 44.85 -28.14
N ALA A 236 22.93 44.00 -28.57
CA ALA A 236 21.78 43.56 -27.80
C ALA A 236 22.10 42.87 -26.45
N ILE A 237 23.37 42.52 -26.19
CA ILE A 237 23.80 41.79 -24.99
C ILE A 237 24.06 42.71 -23.79
N SER A 238 24.19 44.04 -23.99
CA SER A 238 24.34 45.00 -22.88
C SER A 238 23.03 45.27 -22.10
N ARG A 239 21.90 44.66 -22.49
CA ARG A 239 20.61 44.79 -21.79
C ARG A 239 20.38 43.76 -20.67
N TYR A 240 21.36 42.91 -20.39
CA TYR A 240 21.20 41.78 -19.46
C TYR A 240 22.17 41.80 -18.27
N ASP A 241 22.67 42.97 -17.88
CA ASP A 241 23.46 43.12 -16.66
C ASP A 241 22.74 44.05 -15.67
N GLY A 242 21.90 43.46 -14.81
CA GLY A 242 21.09 44.21 -13.87
C GLY A 242 20.08 43.37 -13.08
N ALA A 243 20.57 42.66 -12.07
CA ALA A 243 19.92 42.38 -10.77
C ALA A 243 18.37 42.36 -10.69
N GLN A 244 17.67 41.48 -11.42
CA GLN A 244 16.23 41.21 -11.20
C GLN A 244 15.91 39.72 -11.26
N ASN A 245 15.22 39.22 -10.23
CA ASN A 245 14.81 37.84 -10.11
C ASN A 245 13.74 37.49 -11.17
N ILE A 246 13.69 36.23 -11.59
CA ILE A 246 12.83 35.72 -12.69
C ILE A 246 11.34 36.08 -12.51
N TRP A 247 10.90 36.23 -11.26
CA TRP A 247 9.52 36.55 -10.88
C TRP A 247 9.14 38.03 -11.07
N GLU A 248 10.10 38.94 -11.15
CA GLU A 248 9.85 40.36 -11.49
C GLU A 248 9.83 40.59 -13.02
N ARG A 249 10.48 39.70 -13.78
CA ARG A 249 10.50 39.72 -15.26
C ARG A 249 9.18 39.30 -15.92
N GLY A 250 8.31 38.58 -15.20
CA GLY A 250 7.06 38.03 -15.74
C GLY A 250 5.78 38.75 -15.31
N GLY A 251 5.84 39.75 -14.42
CA GLY A 251 4.65 40.49 -13.96
C GLY A 251 3.67 39.74 -13.05
N GLU A 252 3.98 38.53 -12.59
CA GLU A 252 3.09 37.71 -11.77
C GLU A 252 3.37 37.86 -10.26
N LYS A 253 2.38 38.35 -9.50
CA LYS A 253 2.45 38.42 -8.03
C LYS A 253 2.12 37.07 -7.40
N ARG A 254 3.07 36.42 -6.71
CA ARG A 254 2.76 35.29 -5.83
C ARG A 254 1.89 35.75 -4.66
N ARG A 255 0.74 35.10 -4.43
CA ARG A 255 0.03 35.17 -3.15
C ARG A 255 0.77 34.29 -2.15
N SER A 256 1.28 34.87 -1.07
CA SER A 256 1.83 34.10 0.05
C SER A 256 0.69 33.39 0.79
N ILE A 257 0.79 32.08 0.93
CA ILE A 257 -0.01 31.33 1.89
C ILE A 257 0.61 31.63 3.26
N ASN A 258 -0.12 32.36 4.10
CA ASN A 258 0.27 32.55 5.50
C ASN A 258 0.00 31.25 6.28
N LYS A 259 0.85 31.04 7.29
CA LYS A 259 0.85 29.97 8.30
C LYS A 259 -0.53 29.47 8.72
#